data_AF-A0A5Q0UYV3-F1
#
_entry.id   AF-A0A5Q0UYV3-F1
#
_cell.length_a   1.000
_cell.length_b   1.000
_cell.length_c   1.000
_cell.angle_alpha   90.00
_cell.angle_beta   90.00
_cell.angle_gamma   90.00
#
_symmetry.space_group_name_H-M   'P 1'
#
loop_
_entity.id
_entity.type
_entity.pdbx_description
1 polymer ?
#
loop_
_entity_poly.entity_id
_entity_poly.type
_entity_poly.pdbx_seq_one_letter_code
_entity_poly.pdbx_strand_id
1 'polypeptide(L)'
;VSLMIYIITRAPISNAYPIFAQQGYENPREATGRIVCANCHLANKPVDIEVPQAVLPDTVFEAVVRIPYDMQVKQVLANGKKGALNVGAVLILPEGFELAPPDRISPEIKEKIGNLSFQSYRPTKKNILVVGPVPGQKYNEITFPILSPDPATKRDVHFLKYPIYVGGNRGRGQLYPDGSKSNNNVYNATAAG
;
A
#
# COMPACT_ATOMS: atom_id res chain seq x y z
N VAL A 1 -21.82 41.31 26.88
CA VAL A 1 -21.00 40.91 25.71
C VAL A 1 -20.63 39.45 25.88
N SER A 2 -21.35 38.54 25.22
CA SER A 2 -21.16 37.10 25.36
C SER A 2 -20.15 36.64 24.30
N LEU A 3 -19.00 36.14 24.74
CA LEU A 3 -17.91 35.71 23.86
C LEU A 3 -18.13 34.23 23.50
N MET A 4 -18.75 33.95 22.34
CA MET A 4 -18.79 32.60 21.78
C MET A 4 -17.38 32.23 21.30
N ILE A 5 -16.69 31.39 22.07
CA ILE A 5 -15.45 30.75 21.66
C ILE A 5 -15.80 29.61 20.71
N TYR A 6 -15.62 29.83 19.41
CA TYR A 6 -15.76 28.80 18.39
C TYR A 6 -14.48 27.93 18.41
N ILE A 7 -14.56 26.76 19.05
CA ILE A 7 -13.47 25.77 18.99
C ILE A 7 -13.49 25.14 17.60
N ILE A 8 -12.66 25.66 16.69
CA ILE A 8 -12.44 25.06 15.38
C ILE A 8 -11.51 23.85 15.57
N THR A 9 -12.10 22.68 15.80
CA THR A 9 -11.37 21.41 15.76
C THR A 9 -10.92 21.18 14.31
N ARG A 10 -9.64 21.43 14.02
CA ARG A 10 -9.05 21.03 12.73
C ARG A 10 -9.06 19.52 12.64
N ALA A 11 -9.78 18.97 11.67
CA ALA A 11 -9.72 17.54 11.36
C ALA A 11 -8.27 17.14 11.03
N PRO A 12 -7.75 16.03 11.58
CA PRO A 12 -6.38 15.61 11.32
C PRO A 12 -6.15 15.39 9.81
N ILE A 13 -4.96 15.72 9.32
CA ILE A 13 -4.61 15.61 7.91
C ILE A 13 -4.46 14.12 7.56
N SER A 14 -5.41 13.54 6.80
CA SER A 14 -5.26 12.15 6.32
C SER A 14 -4.50 12.12 4.99
N ASN A 15 -3.49 11.26 4.91
CA ASN A 15 -3.06 10.68 3.64
C ASN A 15 -3.15 9.15 3.75
N ALA A 16 -3.14 8.45 2.62
CA ALA A 16 -3.18 7.00 2.58
C ALA A 16 -1.79 6.45 2.93
N TYR A 17 -1.61 6.00 4.17
CA TYR A 17 -0.30 5.58 4.64
C TYR A 17 -0.28 4.09 5.01
N PRO A 18 0.67 3.31 4.44
CA PRO A 18 0.95 1.96 4.92
C PRO A 18 1.32 1.91 6.41
N ILE A 19 1.87 2.99 6.98
CA ILE A 19 2.28 3.05 8.39
C ILE A 19 1.14 2.75 9.38
N PHE A 20 -0.10 3.11 9.05
CA PHE A 20 -1.24 2.83 9.92
C PHE A 20 -1.56 1.34 9.97
N ALA A 21 -1.37 0.61 8.86
CA ALA A 21 -1.46 -0.84 8.87
C ALA A 21 -0.33 -1.42 9.75
N GLN A 22 0.91 -0.97 9.54
CA GLN A 22 2.08 -1.44 10.28
C GLN A 22 1.94 -1.25 11.79
N GLN A 23 1.38 -0.12 12.23
CA GLN A 23 1.14 0.18 13.64
C GLN A 23 -0.05 -0.58 14.23
N GLY A 24 -1.15 -0.71 13.48
CA GLY A 24 -2.41 -1.26 13.98
C GLY A 24 -2.53 -2.78 13.87
N TYR A 25 -1.75 -3.41 12.98
CA TYR A 25 -1.90 -4.82 12.66
C TYR A 25 -0.56 -5.54 12.62
N GLU A 26 -0.46 -6.65 13.33
CA GLU A 26 0.72 -7.52 13.28
C GLU A 26 0.89 -8.12 11.89
N ASN A 27 -0.19 -8.63 11.30
CA ASN A 27 -0.23 -9.16 9.94
C ASN A 27 -1.14 -8.31 9.05
N PRO A 28 -0.72 -7.92 7.84
CA PRO A 28 -1.55 -7.11 6.95
C PRO A 28 -2.64 -7.91 6.23
N ARG A 29 -2.62 -9.25 6.31
CA ARG A 29 -3.61 -10.15 5.72
C ARG A 29 -4.29 -10.94 6.83
N GLU A 30 -5.60 -10.80 6.91
CA GLU A 30 -6.45 -11.54 7.85
C GLU A 30 -6.58 -13.01 7.39
N ALA A 31 -7.03 -13.89 8.30
CA ALA A 31 -7.27 -15.31 7.98
C ALA A 31 -8.29 -15.51 6.85
N THR A 32 -9.20 -14.54 6.67
CA THR A 32 -10.17 -14.47 5.56
C THR A 32 -9.53 -14.17 4.21
N GLY A 33 -8.25 -13.77 4.19
CA GLY A 33 -7.52 -13.29 3.02
C GLY A 33 -7.70 -11.80 2.73
N ARG A 34 -8.54 -11.10 3.51
CA ARG A 34 -8.72 -9.64 3.40
C ARG A 34 -7.47 -8.90 3.85
N ILE A 35 -7.10 -7.85 3.11
CA ILE A 35 -6.00 -6.96 3.48
C ILE A 35 -6.52 -5.83 4.39
N VAL A 36 -5.84 -5.57 5.50
CA VAL A 36 -6.27 -4.65 6.57
C VAL A 36 -6.46 -3.21 6.11
N CYS A 37 -5.87 -2.81 4.98
CA CYS A 37 -6.11 -1.52 4.33
C CYS A 37 -7.62 -1.29 4.10
N ALA A 38 -8.38 -2.36 3.84
CA ALA A 38 -9.82 -2.31 3.62
C ALA A 38 -10.63 -1.95 4.88
N ASN A 39 -10.02 -1.92 6.07
CA ASN A 39 -10.70 -1.48 7.30
C ASN A 39 -10.86 0.05 7.35
N CYS A 40 -10.00 0.79 6.64
CA CYS A 40 -10.11 2.27 6.52
C CYS A 40 -10.45 2.73 5.11
N HIS A 41 -10.06 1.98 4.08
CA HIS A 41 -10.36 2.25 2.67
C HIS A 41 -11.53 1.38 2.21
N LEU A 42 -12.73 1.92 2.35
CA LEU A 42 -13.99 1.16 2.26
C LEU A 42 -14.46 0.96 0.82
N ALA A 43 -13.98 1.77 -0.12
CA ALA A 43 -14.30 1.64 -1.52
C ALA A 43 -13.46 0.52 -2.16
N ASN A 44 -14.12 -0.36 -2.93
CA ASN A 44 -13.43 -1.40 -3.70
C ASN A 44 -13.11 -0.90 -5.12
N LYS A 45 -11.83 -1.01 -5.52
CA LYS A 45 -11.34 -0.71 -6.86
C LYS A 45 -10.30 -1.77 -7.26
N PRO A 46 -10.22 -2.12 -8.56
CA PRO A 46 -9.30 -3.15 -9.02
C PRO A 46 -7.84 -2.71 -8.88
N VAL A 47 -7.00 -3.72 -8.63
CA VAL A 47 -5.54 -3.67 -8.63
C VAL A 47 -5.10 -4.89 -9.42
N ASP A 48 -4.08 -4.73 -10.25
CA ASP A 48 -3.53 -5.80 -11.08
C ASP A 48 -2.07 -6.07 -10.68
N ILE A 49 -1.64 -7.31 -10.83
CA ILE A 49 -0.27 -7.74 -10.55
C ILE A 49 0.22 -8.68 -11.65
N GLU A 50 1.36 -8.33 -12.21
CA GLU A 50 2.04 -9.10 -13.23
C GLU A 50 3.40 -9.56 -12.69
N VAL A 51 3.66 -10.87 -12.80
CA VAL A 51 4.90 -11.51 -12.38
C VAL A 51 5.30 -12.57 -13.41
N PRO A 52 6.59 -12.92 -13.52
CA PRO A 52 7.00 -14.06 -14.35
C PRO A 52 6.30 -15.34 -13.92
N GLN A 53 6.03 -16.21 -14.89
CA GLN A 53 5.39 -17.51 -14.64
C GLN A 53 6.22 -18.39 -13.70
N ALA A 54 7.55 -18.31 -13.82
CA ALA A 54 8.51 -19.02 -12.97
C ALA A 54 9.79 -18.19 -12.84
N VAL A 55 10.52 -18.41 -11.75
CA VAL A 55 11.80 -17.76 -11.46
C VAL A 55 12.79 -18.80 -10.95
N LEU A 56 14.07 -18.60 -11.28
CA LEU A 56 15.15 -19.42 -10.75
C LEU A 56 15.50 -19.01 -9.30
N PRO A 57 16.19 -19.86 -8.53
CA PRO A 57 16.80 -19.48 -7.24
C PRO A 57 17.75 -18.29 -7.36
N ASP A 58 17.91 -17.52 -6.27
CA ASP A 58 18.82 -16.37 -6.15
C ASP A 58 18.80 -15.42 -7.37
N THR A 59 17.60 -15.15 -7.89
CA THR A 59 17.41 -14.36 -9.10
C THR A 59 16.51 -13.16 -8.80
N VAL A 60 16.92 -11.99 -9.29
CA VAL A 60 16.10 -10.78 -9.21
C VAL A 60 15.07 -10.79 -10.33
N PHE A 61 13.81 -10.56 -9.99
CA PHE A 61 12.71 -10.42 -10.95
C PHE A 61 11.81 -9.25 -10.59
N GLU A 62 11.00 -8.81 -11.56
CA GLU A 62 10.05 -7.72 -11.42
C GLU A 62 8.67 -8.25 -11.06
N ALA A 63 8.06 -7.71 -10.00
CA ALA A 63 6.60 -7.78 -9.82
C ALA A 63 5.99 -6.41 -10.09
N VAL A 64 5.14 -6.32 -11.09
CA VAL A 64 4.55 -5.07 -11.56
C VAL A 64 3.14 -4.95 -11.01
N VAL A 65 2.91 -3.97 -10.13
CA VAL A 65 1.61 -3.68 -9.53
C VAL A 65 0.99 -2.47 -10.21
N ARG A 66 -0.19 -2.65 -10.81
CA ARG A 66 -0.94 -1.56 -11.45
C ARG A 66 -2.13 -1.14 -10.58
N ILE A 67 -2.27 0.16 -10.34
CA ILE A 67 -3.35 0.75 -9.54
C ILE A 67 -4.15 1.73 -10.43
N PRO A 68 -4.96 1.22 -11.38
CA PRO A 68 -5.52 2.02 -12.47
C PRO A 68 -6.65 2.93 -12.01
N TYR A 69 -6.61 4.22 -12.36
CA TYR A 69 -7.69 5.16 -12.07
C TYR A 69 -7.79 6.28 -13.11
N ASP A 70 -8.95 6.93 -13.15
CA ASP A 70 -9.13 8.10 -14.00
C ASP A 70 -8.32 9.29 -13.46
N MET A 71 -7.25 9.65 -14.17
CA MET A 71 -6.32 10.71 -13.79
C MET A 71 -6.94 12.12 -13.86
N GLN A 72 -8.11 12.28 -14.49
CA GLN A 72 -8.85 13.54 -14.50
C GLN A 72 -9.62 13.78 -13.19
N VAL A 73 -9.90 12.70 -12.44
CA VAL A 73 -10.63 12.79 -11.17
C VAL A 73 -9.73 13.35 -10.07
N LYS A 74 -10.29 14.30 -9.32
CA LYS A 74 -9.68 14.88 -8.12
C LYS A 74 -10.40 14.40 -6.87
N GLN A 75 -9.66 14.22 -5.78
CA GLN A 75 -10.20 13.87 -4.46
C GLN A 75 -10.28 15.09 -3.54
N VAL A 76 -11.08 15.00 -2.49
CA VAL A 76 -11.09 15.98 -1.39
C VAL A 76 -9.85 15.77 -0.52
N LEU A 77 -9.00 16.80 -0.44
CA LEU A 77 -7.81 16.82 0.41
C LEU A 77 -8.19 17.08 1.88
N ALA A 78 -7.22 16.92 2.78
CA ALA A 78 -7.41 17.23 4.21
C ALA A 78 -7.88 18.66 4.48
N ASN A 79 -7.48 19.63 3.64
CA ASN A 79 -7.90 21.02 3.74
C ASN A 79 -9.26 21.32 3.08
N GLY A 80 -9.98 20.29 2.61
CA GLY A 80 -11.27 20.41 1.93
C GLY A 80 -11.20 20.80 0.44
N LYS A 81 -10.04 21.23 -0.08
CA LYS A 81 -9.88 21.54 -1.51
C LYS A 81 -9.79 20.26 -2.33
N LYS A 82 -10.12 20.33 -3.63
CA LYS A 82 -9.93 19.23 -4.57
C LYS A 82 -8.47 19.16 -5.05
N GLY A 83 -7.88 17.96 -5.06
CA GLY A 83 -6.50 17.74 -5.49
C GLY A 83 -6.24 16.35 -6.05
N ALA A 84 -4.98 16.10 -6.42
CA ALA A 84 -4.55 14.82 -7.00
C ALA A 84 -4.63 13.65 -6.00
N LEU A 85 -4.63 12.43 -6.55
CA LEU A 85 -4.62 11.21 -5.78
C LEU A 85 -3.18 10.73 -5.56
N ASN A 86 -2.93 10.22 -4.36
CA ASN A 86 -1.75 9.43 -4.06
C ASN A 86 -2.12 7.95 -4.08
N VAL A 87 -1.12 7.11 -4.31
CA VAL A 87 -1.26 5.65 -4.31
C VAL A 87 -0.28 5.02 -3.32
N GLY A 88 -0.57 3.79 -2.93
CA GLY A 88 0.31 2.95 -2.14
C GLY A 88 -0.09 1.49 -2.28
N ALA A 89 0.83 0.60 -1.94
CA ALA A 89 0.60 -0.84 -2.03
C ALA A 89 1.29 -1.60 -0.91
N VAL A 90 0.75 -2.78 -0.62
CA VAL A 90 1.36 -3.85 0.15
C VAL A 90 1.46 -5.09 -0.75
N LEU A 91 2.65 -5.67 -0.81
CA LEU A 91 2.94 -6.90 -1.54
C LEU A 91 3.41 -7.95 -0.54
N ILE A 92 2.67 -9.07 -0.47
CA ILE A 92 2.93 -10.17 0.45
C ILE A 92 3.51 -11.32 -0.38
N LEU A 93 4.78 -11.59 -0.15
CA LEU A 93 5.54 -12.63 -0.82
C LEU A 93 5.63 -13.89 0.06
N PRO A 94 5.94 -15.05 -0.55
CA PRO A 94 6.26 -16.25 0.19
C PRO A 94 7.48 -16.05 1.08
N GLU A 95 7.62 -16.90 2.09
CA GLU A 95 8.80 -16.86 2.96
C GLU A 95 10.11 -17.03 2.17
N GLY A 96 11.15 -16.33 2.62
CA GLY A 96 12.46 -16.34 1.99
C GLY A 96 12.64 -15.38 0.81
N PHE A 97 11.55 -14.96 0.15
CA PHE A 97 11.58 -13.87 -0.82
C PHE A 97 11.73 -12.53 -0.10
N GLU A 98 12.47 -11.60 -0.69
CA GLU A 98 12.69 -10.27 -0.12
C GLU A 98 12.93 -9.22 -1.21
N LEU A 99 12.96 -7.95 -0.80
CA LEU A 99 13.38 -6.87 -1.69
C LEU A 99 14.82 -7.12 -2.14
N ALA A 100 15.08 -7.04 -3.45
CA ALA A 100 16.43 -7.17 -3.97
C ALA A 100 17.35 -6.07 -3.39
N PRO A 101 18.57 -6.42 -2.96
CA PRO A 101 19.50 -5.43 -2.44
C PRO A 101 19.99 -4.51 -3.57
N PRO A 102 20.34 -3.24 -3.30
CA PRO A 102 20.58 -2.23 -4.34
C PRO A 102 21.67 -2.57 -5.35
N ASP A 103 22.65 -3.37 -4.97
CA ASP A 103 23.77 -3.87 -5.79
C ASP A 103 23.36 -4.97 -6.76
N ARG A 104 22.24 -5.68 -6.49
CA ARG A 104 21.69 -6.72 -7.36
C ARG A 104 20.63 -6.19 -8.34
N ILE A 105 20.22 -4.93 -8.21
CA ILE A 105 19.22 -4.30 -9.08
C ILE A 105 19.91 -3.76 -10.34
N SER A 106 19.46 -4.22 -11.52
CA SER A 106 20.00 -3.72 -12.79
C SER A 106 19.69 -2.22 -13.00
N PRO A 107 20.50 -1.50 -13.79
CA PRO A 107 20.22 -0.09 -14.11
C PRO A 107 18.83 0.13 -14.71
N GLU A 108 18.36 -0.79 -15.56
CA GLU A 108 17.03 -0.74 -16.18
C GLU A 108 15.90 -0.82 -15.13
N ILE A 109 15.99 -1.78 -14.20
CA ILE A 109 15.00 -1.92 -13.12
C ILE A 109 15.03 -0.68 -12.22
N LYS A 110 16.23 -0.16 -11.93
CA LYS A 110 16.41 1.04 -11.10
C LYS A 110 15.77 2.28 -11.73
N GLU A 111 15.82 2.40 -13.05
CA GLU A 111 15.15 3.48 -13.78
C GLU A 111 13.62 3.38 -13.66
N LYS A 112 13.05 2.18 -13.83
CA LYS A 112 11.60 1.93 -13.66
C LYS A 112 11.11 2.26 -12.24
N ILE A 113 11.89 1.91 -11.22
CA ILE A 113 11.59 2.22 -9.81
C ILE A 113 11.66 3.73 -9.55
N GLY A 114 12.63 4.42 -10.17
CA GLY A 114 12.90 5.83 -9.95
C GLY A 114 13.16 6.13 -8.46
N ASN A 115 12.39 7.06 -7.91
CA ASN A 115 12.55 7.53 -6.52
C ASN A 115 11.65 6.80 -5.51
N LEU A 116 11.07 5.65 -5.88
CA LEU A 116 10.26 4.87 -4.94
C LEU A 116 11.15 4.29 -3.84
N SER A 117 10.63 4.33 -2.62
CA SER A 117 11.24 3.67 -1.47
C SER A 117 10.32 2.56 -1.00
N PHE A 118 10.84 1.34 -1.01
CA PHE A 118 10.17 0.16 -0.48
C PHE A 118 10.62 -0.07 0.95
N GLN A 119 9.70 -0.46 1.80
CA GLN A 119 9.97 -0.80 3.19
C GLN A 119 9.44 -2.19 3.49
N SER A 120 10.12 -2.93 4.37
CA SER A 120 9.53 -4.13 4.94
C SER A 120 8.42 -3.73 5.92
N TYR A 121 7.34 -4.50 5.95
CA TYR A 121 6.19 -4.25 6.82
C TYR A 121 6.60 -4.22 8.29
N ARG A 122 7.51 -5.11 8.68
CA ARG A 122 8.20 -5.15 9.98
C ARG A 122 9.66 -5.57 9.78
N PRO A 123 10.57 -5.28 10.73
CA PRO A 123 11.96 -5.73 10.65
C PRO A 123 12.10 -7.25 10.49
N THR A 124 11.17 -8.03 11.05
CA THR A 124 11.13 -9.49 10.97
C THR A 124 10.39 -10.03 9.74
N LYS A 125 9.63 -9.20 9.00
CA LYS A 125 8.78 -9.62 7.88
C LYS A 125 9.30 -9.04 6.57
N LYS A 126 10.46 -9.53 6.14
CA LYS A 126 11.16 -9.06 4.93
C LYS A 126 10.44 -9.39 3.63
N ASN A 127 9.63 -10.45 3.64
CA ASN A 127 8.77 -10.89 2.54
C ASN A 127 7.51 -10.04 2.34
N ILE A 128 7.22 -9.12 3.26
CA ILE A 128 6.08 -8.21 3.11
C ILE A 128 6.61 -6.82 2.83
N LEU A 129 6.35 -6.32 1.63
CA LEU A 129 6.85 -5.03 1.15
C LEU A 129 5.72 -4.01 1.12
N VAL A 130 5.99 -2.80 1.57
CA VAL A 130 5.06 -1.66 1.50
C VAL A 130 5.69 -0.49 0.77
N VAL A 131 4.86 0.27 0.06
CA VAL A 131 5.25 1.48 -0.66
C VAL A 131 4.13 2.51 -0.57
N GLY A 132 4.53 3.78 -0.54
CA GLY A 132 3.62 4.91 -0.55
C GLY A 132 3.42 5.60 0.81
N PRO A 133 2.68 6.72 0.83
CA PRO A 133 2.00 7.33 -0.31
C PRO A 133 2.97 7.96 -1.30
N VAL A 134 2.71 7.76 -2.60
CA VAL A 134 3.42 8.43 -3.69
C VAL A 134 2.44 9.04 -4.70
N PRO A 135 2.86 10.04 -5.51
CA PRO A 135 1.97 10.68 -6.48
C PRO A 135 1.40 9.68 -7.51
N GLY A 136 0.07 9.51 -7.53
CA GLY A 136 -0.59 8.51 -8.36
C GLY A 136 -0.47 8.75 -9.87
N GLN A 137 -0.35 10.01 -10.28
CA GLN A 137 -0.14 10.37 -11.69
C GLN A 137 1.21 9.89 -12.23
N LYS A 138 2.22 9.77 -11.35
CA LYS A 138 3.57 9.34 -11.72
C LYS A 138 3.75 7.83 -11.54
N TYR A 139 3.09 7.24 -10.55
CA TYR A 139 3.31 5.86 -10.11
C TYR A 139 2.02 5.04 -10.15
N ASN A 140 1.27 5.12 -11.24
CA ASN A 140 0.10 4.26 -11.48
C ASN A 140 0.50 2.79 -11.72
N GLU A 141 1.74 2.57 -12.14
CA GLU A 141 2.43 1.29 -12.20
C GLU A 141 3.65 1.31 -11.27
N ILE A 142 3.83 0.26 -10.49
CA ILE A 142 4.88 0.15 -9.48
C ILE A 142 5.61 -1.17 -9.68
N THR A 143 6.88 -1.10 -10.06
CA THR A 143 7.75 -2.27 -10.21
C THR A 143 8.48 -2.57 -8.91
N PHE A 144 8.22 -3.71 -8.30
CA PHE A 144 8.93 -4.22 -7.14
C PHE A 144 10.10 -5.13 -7.60
N PRO A 145 11.36 -4.82 -7.23
CA PRO A 145 12.48 -5.69 -7.48
C PRO A 145 12.56 -6.77 -6.39
N ILE A 146 12.26 -8.02 -6.73
CA ILE A 146 12.19 -9.11 -5.76
C ILE A 146 13.36 -10.06 -6.00
N LEU A 147 14.04 -10.45 -4.92
CA LEU A 147 15.02 -11.52 -4.93
C LEU A 147 14.36 -12.83 -4.50
N SER A 148 14.45 -13.85 -5.35
CA SER A 148 14.02 -15.21 -4.98
C SER A 148 15.01 -15.86 -4.00
N PRO A 149 14.51 -16.67 -3.05
CA PRO A 149 15.37 -17.45 -2.16
C PRO A 149 16.12 -18.57 -2.91
N ASP A 150 17.15 -19.11 -2.27
CA ASP A 150 17.85 -20.30 -2.74
C ASP A 150 17.61 -21.50 -1.79
N PRO A 151 16.84 -22.52 -2.22
CA PRO A 151 16.61 -23.75 -1.45
C PRO A 151 17.90 -24.52 -1.10
N ALA A 152 19.00 -24.33 -1.82
CA ALA A 152 20.27 -24.98 -1.51
C ALA A 152 20.91 -24.42 -0.22
N THR A 153 20.62 -23.16 0.12
CA THR A 153 21.15 -22.48 1.30
C THR A 153 20.10 -22.25 2.40
N LYS A 154 18.82 -22.10 2.04
CA LYS A 154 17.69 -21.92 2.97
C LYS A 154 16.83 -23.19 3.03
N ARG A 155 16.96 -23.96 4.11
CA ARG A 155 16.28 -25.26 4.28
C ARG A 155 14.75 -25.19 4.35
N ASP A 156 14.21 -24.06 4.80
CA ASP A 156 12.77 -23.85 4.99
C ASP A 156 12.04 -23.43 3.71
N VAL A 157 12.76 -23.36 2.58
CA VAL A 157 12.19 -23.01 1.27
C VAL A 157 12.34 -24.20 0.32
N HIS A 158 11.29 -24.48 -0.44
CA HIS A 158 11.24 -25.59 -1.39
C HIS A 158 10.87 -25.13 -2.81
N PHE A 159 11.15 -25.95 -3.82
CA PHE A 159 10.68 -25.71 -5.19
C PHE A 159 9.20 -26.05 -5.31
N LEU A 160 8.34 -25.03 -5.20
CA LEU A 160 6.88 -25.16 -5.24
C LEU A 160 6.26 -23.99 -5.99
N LYS A 161 4.97 -24.15 -6.34
CA LYS A 161 4.15 -23.02 -6.78
C LYS A 161 3.68 -22.25 -5.54
N TYR A 162 4.14 -21.01 -5.41
CA TYR A 162 3.77 -20.16 -4.29
C TYR A 162 2.72 -19.09 -4.69
N PRO A 163 1.82 -18.71 -3.77
CA PRO A 163 0.95 -17.57 -3.98
C PRO A 163 1.64 -16.24 -3.67
N ILE A 164 1.25 -15.18 -4.38
CA ILE A 164 1.60 -13.78 -4.06
C ILE A 164 0.28 -13.04 -3.84
N TYR A 165 0.22 -12.20 -2.80
CA TYR A 165 -0.96 -11.38 -2.51
C TYR A 165 -0.61 -9.91 -2.59
N VAL A 166 -1.52 -9.12 -3.18
CA VAL A 166 -1.33 -7.68 -3.34
C VAL A 166 -2.54 -6.93 -2.78
N GLY A 167 -2.27 -5.83 -2.08
CA GLY A 167 -3.26 -4.81 -1.75
C GLY A 167 -2.78 -3.48 -2.29
N GLY A 168 -3.59 -2.82 -3.12
CA GLY A 168 -3.31 -1.49 -3.64
C GLY A 168 -4.39 -0.51 -3.24
N ASN A 169 -4.02 0.74 -2.99
CA ASN A 169 -4.95 1.81 -2.70
C ASN A 169 -4.63 3.05 -3.52
N ARG A 170 -5.68 3.82 -3.81
CA ARG A 170 -5.61 5.17 -4.37
C ARG A 170 -6.57 6.11 -3.64
N GLY A 171 -6.11 7.32 -3.37
CA GLY A 171 -6.89 8.32 -2.65
C GLY A 171 -6.98 8.05 -1.14
N ARG A 172 -7.65 8.95 -0.42
CA ARG A 172 -7.69 9.00 1.04
C ARG A 172 -8.72 8.05 1.65
N GLY A 173 -8.39 7.50 2.82
CA GLY A 173 -9.27 6.61 3.59
C GLY A 173 -10.47 7.33 4.22
N GLN A 174 -11.48 6.55 4.58
CA GLN A 174 -12.75 6.99 5.14
C GLN A 174 -12.70 7.09 6.68
N LEU A 175 -11.79 6.36 7.31
CA LEU A 175 -11.61 6.29 8.77
C LEU A 175 -10.15 6.57 9.16
N TYR A 176 -9.96 7.14 10.35
CA TYR A 176 -8.67 7.27 11.02
C TYR A 176 -8.41 6.08 11.95
N PRO A 177 -7.15 5.87 12.40
CA PRO A 177 -6.82 4.79 13.33
C PRO A 177 -7.57 4.85 14.66
N ASP A 178 -8.01 6.03 15.09
CA ASP A 178 -8.83 6.22 16.30
C ASP A 178 -10.33 5.90 16.09
N GLY A 179 -10.72 5.49 14.87
CA GLY A 179 -12.10 5.18 14.49
C GLY A 179 -12.92 6.38 14.04
N SER A 180 -12.40 7.60 14.13
CA SER A 180 -13.10 8.80 13.67
C SER A 180 -13.23 8.83 12.13
N LYS A 181 -14.30 9.44 11.62
CA LYS A 181 -14.52 9.60 10.17
C LYS A 181 -13.64 10.71 9.61
N SER A 182 -13.13 10.50 8.40
CA SER A 182 -12.46 11.55 7.63
C SER A 182 -13.45 12.47 6.93
N ASN A 183 -12.96 13.59 6.39
CA ASN A 183 -13.73 14.45 5.49
C ASN A 183 -13.91 13.84 4.06
N ASN A 184 -13.40 12.63 3.82
CA ASN A 184 -13.62 11.86 2.59
C ASN A 184 -14.55 10.66 2.86
N ASN A 185 -15.65 10.93 3.56
CA ASN A 185 -16.65 9.94 3.97
C ASN A 185 -18.05 10.57 4.02
N VAL A 186 -19.09 9.74 4.00
CA VAL A 186 -20.48 10.15 4.14
C VAL A 186 -20.83 10.37 5.62
N TYR A 187 -21.51 11.48 5.90
CA TYR A 187 -22.08 11.80 7.21
C TYR A 187 -23.58 11.58 7.16
N ASN A 188 -24.09 10.79 8.10
CA ASN A 188 -25.52 10.48 8.21
C ASN A 188 -26.12 11.32 9.35
N ALA A 189 -27.43 11.57 9.27
CA ALA A 189 -28.16 12.19 10.37
C ALA A 189 -28.05 11.33 11.64
N THR A 190 -27.92 11.99 12.80
CA THR A 190 -27.81 11.32 14.10
C THR A 190 -29.16 10.84 14.63
N ALA A 191 -30.26 11.41 14.13
CA ALA A 191 -31.64 11.05 14.46
C ALA A 191 -32.56 11.31 13.26
N ALA A 192 -33.74 10.69 13.26
CA ALA A 192 -34.81 11.00 12.33
C ALA A 192 -35.46 12.35 12.69
N GLY A 193 -36.00 13.03 11.68
CA GLY A 193 -36.72 14.31 11.81
C GLY A 193 -37.35 14.73 10.50
#